data_AF-A0A7Y9MEZ0-F1
#
_entry.id   AF-A0A7Y9MEZ0-F1
#
_cell.length_a   1.000
_cell.length_b   1.000
_cell.length_c   1.000
_cell.angle_alpha   90.00
_cell.angle_beta   90.00
_cell.angle_gamma   90.00
#
_symmetry.space_group_name_H-M   'P 1'
#
loop_
_entity.id
_entity.type
_entity.pdbx_description
1 polymer ?
#
loop_
_entity_poly.entity_id
_entity_poly.type
_entity_poly.pdbx_seq_one_letter_code
_entity_poly.pdbx_strand_id
1 'polypeptide(L)'
;MTNPTTPSVPAGWYPDPAGSGRQRWWDGAQWTEHFQEAYTPTAAGGALAAPEGTKAYNVWIWLVVLLPYVTLPFLFGIDFSGMFSAQNLEDQGAMLRAELGLFTSPAYIGLVVGGLISTVLVIFFAYKDWRELQRAGVPQPFHWAFVFLNLVIGPVYAIGRAVIVKRRTGHGSAVLWVTIGLIVLSIIIGVVWSVTLVAQMMATMTTYGY
;
A
#
# COMPACT_ATOMS: atom_id res chain seq x y z
N MET A 1 57.95 35.81 -5.59
CA MET A 1 58.00 34.57 -4.77
C MET A 1 56.65 33.88 -4.92
N THR A 2 56.57 32.77 -5.66
CA THR A 2 55.32 32.02 -5.87
C THR A 2 55.36 30.76 -5.01
N ASN A 3 54.55 30.70 -3.95
CA ASN A 3 54.39 29.49 -3.13
C ASN A 3 53.57 28.45 -3.91
N PRO A 4 54.07 27.23 -4.16
CA PRO A 4 53.24 26.15 -4.68
C PRO A 4 52.32 25.64 -3.56
N THR A 5 51.02 25.88 -3.69
CA THR A 5 50.01 25.25 -2.82
C THR A 5 49.83 23.82 -3.31
N THR A 6 50.50 22.86 -2.67
CA THR A 6 50.25 21.44 -2.93
C THR A 6 48.84 21.10 -2.44
N PRO A 7 47.95 20.52 -3.27
CA PRO A 7 46.62 20.12 -2.81
C PRO A 7 46.77 19.01 -1.76
N SER A 8 46.39 19.29 -0.51
CA SER A 8 46.32 18.26 0.53
C SER A 8 45.09 17.39 0.27
N VAL A 9 45.26 16.07 0.34
CA VAL A 9 44.14 15.14 0.27
C VAL A 9 43.28 15.37 1.51
N PRO A 10 41.97 15.66 1.36
CA PRO A 10 41.10 15.92 2.49
C PRO A 10 40.94 14.66 3.35
N ALA A 11 40.63 14.85 4.64
CA ALA A 11 40.37 13.74 5.55
C ALA A 11 39.18 12.89 5.04
N GLY A 12 39.32 11.56 5.05
CA GLY A 12 38.31 10.67 4.48
C GLY A 12 38.71 9.20 4.47
N TRP A 13 37.78 8.36 4.02
CA TRP A 13 38.01 6.93 3.78
C TRP A 13 38.55 6.71 2.38
N TYR A 14 39.71 6.06 2.29
CA TYR A 14 40.37 5.78 1.02
C TYR A 14 40.84 4.32 0.97
N PRO A 15 41.04 3.73 -0.22
CA PRO A 15 41.62 2.39 -0.34
C PRO A 15 42.95 2.30 0.42
N ASP A 16 43.12 1.24 1.20
CA ASP A 16 44.34 1.05 2.00
C ASP A 16 45.57 0.88 1.09
N PRO A 17 46.57 1.78 1.16
CA PRO A 17 47.79 1.69 0.34
C PRO A 17 48.59 0.41 0.56
N ALA A 18 48.45 -0.23 1.74
CA ALA A 18 49.10 -1.50 2.04
C ALA A 18 48.46 -2.70 1.31
N GLY A 19 47.40 -2.48 0.53
CA GLY A 19 46.81 -3.51 -0.34
C GLY A 19 45.91 -4.51 0.38
N SER A 20 45.43 -4.21 1.57
CA SER A 20 44.57 -5.11 2.36
C SER A 20 43.16 -5.35 1.77
N GLY A 21 42.79 -4.64 0.69
CA GLY A 21 41.44 -4.68 0.10
C GLY A 21 40.38 -3.95 0.92
N ARG A 22 40.76 -3.31 2.03
CA ARG A 22 39.90 -2.52 2.92
C ARG A 22 40.06 -1.03 2.64
N GLN A 23 39.20 -0.21 3.23
CA GLN A 23 39.40 1.24 3.30
C GLN A 23 40.05 1.61 4.63
N ARG A 24 41.01 2.54 4.58
CA ARG A 24 41.71 3.10 5.74
C ARG A 24 41.37 4.59 5.88
N TRP A 25 41.28 5.09 7.10
CA TRP A 25 40.98 6.50 7.33
C TRP A 25 42.25 7.36 7.23
N TRP A 26 42.19 8.37 6.36
CA TRP A 26 43.17 9.45 6.23
C TRP A 26 42.67 10.67 7.03
N ASP A 27 43.49 11.21 7.93
CA ASP A 27 43.10 12.34 8.79
C ASP A 27 43.42 13.72 8.18
N GLY A 28 43.96 13.76 6.96
CA GLY A 28 44.44 14.97 6.29
C GLY A 28 45.97 15.12 6.29
N ALA A 29 46.68 14.38 7.14
CA ALA A 29 48.15 14.40 7.24
C ALA A 29 48.78 13.00 7.24
N GLN A 30 48.10 11.99 7.80
CA GLN A 30 48.57 10.61 7.89
C GLN A 30 47.44 9.59 7.85
N TRP A 31 47.81 8.34 7.60
CA TRP A 31 46.91 7.20 7.69
C TRP A 31 46.76 6.75 9.15
N THR A 32 45.53 6.58 9.61
CA THR A 32 45.23 6.13 10.98
C THR A 32 44.99 4.61 11.05
N GLU A 33 44.94 4.03 12.24
CA GLU A 33 44.63 2.61 12.45
C GLU A 33 43.13 2.25 12.29
N HIS A 34 42.30 3.17 11.80
CA HIS A 34 40.89 2.89 11.53
C HIS A 34 40.73 2.27 10.14
N PHE A 35 40.17 1.07 10.11
CA PHE A 35 39.89 0.32 8.90
C PHE A 35 38.40 -0.03 8.83
N GLN A 36 37.82 0.08 7.64
CA GLN A 36 36.49 -0.43 7.34
C GLN A 36 36.54 -1.34 6.11
N GLU A 37 35.65 -2.32 6.05
CA GLU A 37 35.50 -3.12 4.83
C GLU A 37 35.07 -2.20 3.68
N ALA A 38 35.65 -2.41 2.50
CA ALA A 38 35.20 -1.69 1.32
C ALA A 38 33.73 -2.04 1.07
N TYR A 39 32.84 -1.05 1.18
CA TYR A 39 31.43 -1.25 0.87
C TYR A 39 31.33 -1.73 -0.58
N THR A 40 31.00 -3.01 -0.75
CA THR A 40 30.84 -3.64 -2.06
C THR A 40 29.35 -3.86 -2.28
N PRO A 41 28.63 -2.90 -2.89
CA PRO A 41 27.17 -2.98 -3.03
C PRO A 41 26.70 -4.25 -3.76
N THR A 42 27.55 -4.82 -4.61
CA THR A 42 27.27 -6.00 -5.43
C THR A 42 27.18 -7.30 -4.62
N ALA A 43 27.96 -7.45 -3.54
CA ALA A 43 27.98 -8.67 -2.73
C ALA A 43 26.70 -8.82 -1.88
N ALA A 44 26.19 -7.72 -1.33
CA ALA A 44 24.94 -7.69 -0.57
C ALA A 44 23.69 -7.87 -1.47
N GLY A 45 23.76 -7.43 -2.74
CA GLY A 45 22.69 -7.60 -3.72
C GLY A 45 22.54 -9.04 -4.21
N GLY A 46 23.66 -9.74 -4.46
CA GLY A 46 23.66 -11.14 -4.87
C GLY A 46 23.20 -12.10 -3.76
N ALA A 47 23.50 -11.79 -2.50
CA ALA A 47 23.12 -12.60 -1.34
C ALA A 47 21.59 -12.71 -1.10
N LEU A 48 20.80 -11.82 -1.71
CA LEU A 48 19.36 -11.78 -1.55
C LEU A 48 18.63 -12.03 -2.88
N ALA A 49 19.28 -12.57 -3.90
CA ALA A 49 18.57 -13.05 -5.07
C ALA A 49 17.75 -14.31 -4.70
N ALA A 50 16.52 -14.40 -5.19
CA ALA A 50 15.74 -15.63 -5.06
C ALA A 50 16.26 -16.67 -6.08
N PRO A 51 16.09 -17.98 -5.80
CA PRO A 51 16.42 -19.04 -6.75
C PRO A 51 15.76 -18.82 -8.11
N GLU A 52 16.43 -19.24 -9.19
CA GLU A 52 15.85 -19.18 -10.53
C GLU A 52 14.54 -19.97 -10.60
N GLY A 53 13.54 -19.41 -11.31
CA GLY A 53 12.21 -20.02 -11.42
C GLY A 53 11.29 -19.80 -10.20
N THR A 54 11.71 -19.04 -9.18
CA THR A 54 10.85 -18.69 -8.04
C THR A 54 9.58 -17.98 -8.49
N LYS A 55 8.42 -18.49 -8.08
CA LYS A 55 7.11 -17.94 -8.47
C LYS A 55 6.87 -16.60 -7.78
N ALA A 56 6.81 -15.52 -8.56
CA ALA A 56 6.49 -14.19 -8.07
C ALA A 56 5.01 -14.02 -7.69
N TYR A 57 4.11 -14.86 -8.19
CA TYR A 57 2.67 -14.75 -8.03
C TYR A 57 2.09 -15.99 -7.34
N ASN A 58 1.04 -15.77 -6.56
CA ASN A 58 0.20 -16.82 -5.98
C ASN A 58 -1.24 -16.31 -5.89
N VAL A 59 -2.20 -17.17 -5.54
CA VAL A 59 -3.62 -16.80 -5.45
C VAL A 59 -3.90 -15.80 -4.31
N TRP A 60 -3.15 -15.91 -3.20
CA TRP A 60 -3.39 -15.12 -1.99
C TRP A 60 -3.17 -13.63 -2.20
N ILE A 61 -2.14 -13.23 -2.96
CA ILE A 61 -1.92 -11.81 -3.27
C ILE A 61 -3.07 -11.22 -4.10
N TRP A 62 -3.66 -12.00 -5.02
CA TRP A 62 -4.81 -11.52 -5.79
C TRP A 62 -6.06 -11.38 -4.94
N LEU A 63 -6.26 -12.27 -3.97
CA LEU A 63 -7.32 -12.12 -2.99
C LEU A 63 -7.11 -10.85 -2.14
N VAL A 64 -5.89 -10.60 -1.65
CA VAL A 64 -5.56 -9.37 -0.91
C VAL A 64 -5.87 -8.11 -1.72
N VAL A 65 -5.56 -8.12 -3.01
CA VAL A 65 -5.75 -6.97 -3.90
C VAL A 65 -7.19 -6.78 -4.32
N LEU A 66 -7.97 -7.84 -4.54
CA LEU A 66 -9.31 -7.74 -5.13
C LEU A 66 -10.44 -7.66 -4.09
N LEU A 67 -10.31 -8.34 -2.94
CA LEU A 67 -11.39 -8.43 -1.94
C LEU A 67 -11.95 -7.09 -1.46
N PRO A 68 -11.12 -6.06 -1.19
CA PRO A 68 -11.63 -4.77 -0.73
C PRO A 68 -12.62 -4.12 -1.70
N TYR A 69 -12.56 -4.48 -2.99
CA TYR A 69 -13.35 -3.86 -4.05
C TYR A 69 -14.66 -4.61 -4.33
N VAL A 70 -14.82 -5.84 -3.82
CA VAL A 70 -16.03 -6.67 -4.03
C VAL A 70 -17.28 -6.04 -3.41
N THR A 71 -17.11 -5.20 -2.40
CA THR A 71 -18.23 -4.54 -1.70
C THR A 71 -18.68 -3.25 -2.38
N LEU A 72 -17.90 -2.69 -3.32
CA LEU A 72 -18.23 -1.42 -3.97
C LEU A 72 -19.59 -1.39 -4.68
N PRO A 73 -20.07 -2.47 -5.33
CA PRO A 73 -21.41 -2.47 -5.94
C PRO A 73 -22.53 -2.18 -4.94
N PHE A 74 -22.36 -2.52 -3.65
CA PHE A 74 -23.34 -2.23 -2.62
C PHE A 74 -23.55 -0.73 -2.41
N LEU A 75 -22.57 0.12 -2.71
CA LEU A 75 -22.69 1.58 -2.62
C LEU A 75 -23.88 2.12 -3.43
N PHE A 76 -24.11 1.57 -4.63
CA PHE A 76 -25.19 2.01 -5.53
C PHE A 76 -26.57 1.48 -5.14
N GLY A 77 -26.64 0.52 -4.23
CA GLY A 77 -27.91 0.02 -3.68
C GLY A 77 -28.41 0.82 -2.47
N ILE A 78 -27.63 1.77 -1.96
CA ILE A 78 -28.00 2.56 -0.79
C ILE A 78 -28.94 3.69 -1.21
N ASP A 79 -30.12 3.73 -0.59
CA ASP A 79 -31.13 4.76 -0.82
C ASP A 79 -31.07 5.85 0.27
N PHE A 80 -30.78 7.08 -0.14
CA PHE A 80 -30.72 8.24 0.75
C PHE A 80 -31.97 9.13 0.68
N SER A 81 -32.97 8.77 -0.14
CA SER A 81 -34.18 9.58 -0.34
C SER A 81 -34.93 9.85 0.98
N GLY A 82 -35.02 8.85 1.86
CA GLY A 82 -35.61 8.99 3.20
C GLY A 82 -34.87 10.01 4.07
N MET A 83 -33.55 10.07 3.99
CA MET A 83 -32.74 11.03 4.74
C MET A 83 -32.95 12.46 4.26
N PHE A 84 -33.15 12.66 2.94
CA PHE A 84 -33.38 13.99 2.37
C PHE A 84 -34.82 14.47 2.52
N SER A 85 -35.79 13.57 2.62
CA SER A 85 -37.22 13.90 2.77
C SER A 85 -37.67 14.08 4.22
N ALA A 86 -36.87 13.64 5.20
CA ALA A 86 -37.14 13.77 6.64
C ALA A 86 -36.92 15.21 7.18
N GLN A 87 -37.31 16.24 6.43
CA GLN A 87 -37.15 17.65 6.79
C GLN A 87 -38.35 18.26 7.55
N ASN A 88 -39.43 17.49 7.74
CA ASN A 88 -40.59 17.94 8.52
C ASN A 88 -40.22 18.08 10.01
N LEU A 89 -39.98 19.33 10.43
CA LEU A 89 -39.67 19.70 11.82
C LEU A 89 -40.79 19.34 12.82
N GLU A 90 -42.00 19.05 12.34
CA GLU A 90 -43.14 18.64 13.15
C GLU A 90 -43.07 17.16 13.58
N ASP A 91 -42.38 16.31 12.81
CA ASP A 91 -42.28 14.87 13.06
C ASP A 91 -40.91 14.55 13.67
N GLN A 92 -40.83 14.64 15.00
CA GLN A 92 -39.62 14.36 15.77
C GLN A 92 -39.08 12.93 15.53
N GLY A 93 -39.89 12.00 15.02
CA GLY A 93 -39.51 10.62 14.74
C GLY A 93 -39.21 10.32 13.27
N ALA A 94 -39.35 11.29 12.35
CA ALA A 94 -39.11 11.07 10.92
C ALA A 94 -37.63 10.78 10.64
N MET A 95 -36.73 11.56 11.24
CA MET A 95 -35.29 11.37 11.08
C MET A 95 -34.84 10.00 11.59
N LEU A 96 -35.28 9.59 12.78
CA LEU A 96 -34.95 8.28 13.34
C LEU A 96 -35.40 7.13 12.42
N ARG A 97 -36.61 7.23 11.84
CA ARG A 97 -37.10 6.21 10.89
C ARG A 97 -36.29 6.18 9.59
N ALA A 98 -35.88 7.33 9.08
CA ALA A 98 -35.01 7.42 7.90
C ALA A 98 -33.63 6.80 8.16
N GLU A 99 -33.01 7.11 9.31
CA GLU A 99 -31.74 6.52 9.73
C GLU A 99 -31.83 5.00 9.89
N LEU A 100 -32.89 4.52 10.57
CA LEU A 100 -33.12 3.08 10.71
C LEU A 100 -33.35 2.42 9.35
N GLY A 101 -34.10 3.04 8.45
CA GLY A 101 -34.29 2.54 7.09
C GLY A 101 -32.98 2.41 6.31
N LEU A 102 -32.09 3.40 6.44
CA LEU A 102 -30.76 3.38 5.83
C LEU A 102 -29.91 2.24 6.41
N PHE A 103 -29.77 2.17 7.74
CA PHE A 103 -28.88 1.22 8.41
C PHE A 103 -29.38 -0.23 8.35
N THR A 104 -30.69 -0.43 8.21
CA THR A 104 -31.27 -1.76 8.01
C THR A 104 -31.40 -2.14 6.53
N SER A 105 -31.05 -1.24 5.60
CA SER A 105 -31.08 -1.56 4.18
C SER A 105 -30.11 -2.70 3.85
N PRO A 106 -30.50 -3.67 2.99
CA PRO A 106 -29.62 -4.77 2.60
C PRO A 106 -28.31 -4.29 1.96
N ALA A 107 -28.36 -3.18 1.23
CA ALA A 107 -27.21 -2.56 0.60
C ALA A 107 -26.19 -2.06 1.63
N TYR A 108 -26.65 -1.29 2.63
CA TYR A 108 -25.81 -0.79 3.71
C TYR A 108 -25.22 -1.93 4.55
N ILE A 109 -26.05 -2.91 4.94
CA ILE A 109 -25.59 -4.09 5.69
C ILE A 109 -24.53 -4.85 4.89
N GLY A 110 -24.77 -5.11 3.60
CA GLY A 110 -23.83 -5.81 2.74
C GLY A 110 -22.51 -5.05 2.58
N LEU A 111 -22.55 -3.72 2.48
CA LEU A 111 -21.35 -2.88 2.44
C LEU A 111 -20.55 -2.97 3.74
N VAL A 112 -21.21 -2.79 4.89
CA VAL A 112 -20.54 -2.74 6.21
C VAL A 112 -20.05 -4.13 6.64
N VAL A 113 -20.95 -5.12 6.68
CA VAL A 113 -20.62 -6.49 7.09
C VAL A 113 -19.64 -7.13 6.10
N GLY A 114 -19.90 -6.97 4.80
CA GLY A 114 -18.99 -7.42 3.75
C GLY A 114 -17.62 -6.75 3.85
N GLY A 115 -17.57 -5.46 4.18
CA GLY A 115 -16.34 -4.71 4.40
C GLY A 115 -15.53 -5.26 5.57
N LEU A 116 -16.16 -5.50 6.71
CA LEU A 116 -15.51 -6.07 7.90
C LEU A 116 -14.98 -7.49 7.64
N ILE A 117 -15.79 -8.34 6.99
CA ILE A 117 -15.37 -9.69 6.58
C ILE A 117 -14.18 -9.59 5.62
N SER A 118 -14.26 -8.70 4.63
CA SER A 118 -13.18 -8.46 3.67
C SER A 118 -11.89 -8.05 4.35
N THR A 119 -11.95 -7.15 5.35
CA THR A 119 -10.78 -6.76 6.16
C THR A 119 -10.13 -7.96 6.85
N VAL A 120 -10.91 -8.81 7.54
CA VAL A 120 -10.38 -9.98 8.24
C VAL A 120 -9.74 -10.97 7.25
N LEU A 121 -10.41 -11.22 6.13
CA LEU A 121 -9.91 -12.11 5.08
C LEU A 121 -8.62 -11.58 4.45
N VAL A 122 -8.51 -10.27 4.20
CA VAL A 122 -7.30 -9.64 3.66
C VAL A 122 -6.11 -9.84 4.60
N ILE A 123 -6.31 -9.69 5.91
CA ILE A 123 -5.24 -9.95 6.91
C ILE A 123 -4.79 -11.42 6.84
N PHE A 124 -5.76 -12.35 6.81
CA PHE A 124 -5.49 -13.78 6.70
C PHE A 124 -4.75 -14.15 5.40
N PHE A 125 -5.17 -13.60 4.26
CA PHE A 125 -4.55 -13.86 2.97
C PHE A 125 -3.18 -13.20 2.82
N ALA A 126 -2.94 -12.03 3.42
CA ALA A 126 -1.60 -11.44 3.48
C ALA A 126 -0.63 -12.35 4.25
N TYR A 127 -1.07 -12.92 5.37
CA TYR A 127 -0.27 -13.93 6.08
C TYR A 127 0.02 -15.17 5.21
N LYS A 128 -0.98 -15.67 4.47
CA LYS A 128 -0.81 -16.82 3.56
C LYS A 128 0.14 -16.51 2.39
N ASP A 129 0.02 -15.36 1.74
CA ASP A 129 0.94 -14.89 0.69
C ASP A 129 2.37 -14.82 1.22
N TRP A 130 2.57 -14.20 2.38
CA TRP A 130 3.88 -14.07 3.01
C TRP A 130 4.52 -15.43 3.32
N ARG A 131 3.76 -16.36 3.89
CA ARG A 131 4.22 -17.74 4.14
C ARG A 131 4.55 -18.47 2.84
N GLU A 132 3.77 -18.27 1.78
CA GLU A 132 4.00 -18.90 0.49
C GLU A 132 5.27 -18.37 -0.19
N LEU A 133 5.55 -17.07 -0.08
CA LEU A 133 6.81 -16.49 -0.58
C LEU A 133 8.03 -17.06 0.14
N GLN A 134 7.93 -17.29 1.46
CA GLN A 134 9.00 -17.96 2.22
C GLN A 134 9.23 -19.39 1.74
N ARG A 135 8.15 -20.17 1.54
CA ARG A 135 8.23 -21.53 1.02
C ARG A 135 8.82 -21.58 -0.39
N ALA A 136 8.53 -20.57 -1.20
CA ALA A 136 9.08 -20.42 -2.53
C ALA A 136 10.57 -19.98 -2.54
N GLY A 137 11.18 -19.74 -1.37
CA GLY A 137 12.59 -19.40 -1.27
C GLY A 137 12.90 -17.91 -1.49
N VAL A 138 11.92 -17.02 -1.43
CA VAL A 138 12.17 -15.57 -1.51
C VAL A 138 12.85 -15.10 -0.20
N PRO A 139 14.09 -14.57 -0.26
CA PRO A 139 14.79 -14.15 0.94
C PRO A 139 14.23 -12.81 1.45
N GLN A 140 13.93 -12.78 2.75
CA GLN A 140 13.37 -11.62 3.47
C GLN A 140 12.16 -10.98 2.74
N PRO A 141 11.04 -11.70 2.59
CA PRO A 141 9.85 -11.15 1.94
C PRO A 141 9.22 -10.05 2.80
N PHE A 142 8.49 -9.12 2.15
CA PHE A 142 7.82 -8.02 2.83
C PHE A 142 6.84 -8.54 3.90
N HIS A 143 6.96 -8.06 5.13
CA HIS A 143 6.25 -8.65 6.26
C HIS A 143 4.73 -8.42 6.19
N TRP A 144 3.93 -9.47 6.43
CA TRP A 144 2.46 -9.40 6.33
C TRP A 144 1.81 -8.35 7.24
N ALA A 145 2.40 -8.06 8.40
CA ALA A 145 1.87 -7.08 9.36
C ALA A 145 1.69 -5.67 8.77
N PHE A 146 2.40 -5.33 7.70
CA PHE A 146 2.17 -4.06 7.00
C PHE A 146 0.78 -3.96 6.34
N VAL A 147 0.02 -5.06 6.27
CA VAL A 147 -1.39 -5.05 5.86
C VAL A 147 -2.27 -4.21 6.80
N PHE A 148 -1.90 -4.03 8.07
CA PHE A 148 -2.65 -3.15 8.97
C PHE A 148 -2.59 -1.69 8.53
N LEU A 149 -1.54 -1.27 7.83
CA LEU A 149 -1.47 0.06 7.23
C LEU A 149 -2.42 0.21 6.03
N ASN A 150 -2.91 -0.90 5.45
CA ASN A 150 -3.94 -0.86 4.41
C ASN A 150 -5.22 -0.19 4.89
N LEU A 151 -5.51 -0.25 6.20
CA LEU A 151 -6.71 0.32 6.79
C LEU A 151 -6.68 1.85 6.87
N VAL A 152 -5.49 2.45 6.82
CA VAL A 152 -5.31 3.88 7.10
C VAL A 152 -4.75 4.62 5.89
N ILE A 153 -3.78 4.04 5.18
CA ILE A 153 -2.97 4.76 4.17
C ILE A 153 -3.16 4.18 2.75
N GLY A 154 -3.92 3.08 2.60
CA GLY A 154 -4.08 2.36 1.33
C GLY A 154 -3.11 1.18 1.19
N PRO A 155 -3.03 0.50 0.03
CA PRO A 155 -2.55 -0.89 -0.09
C PRO A 155 -1.02 -1.08 0.02
N VAL A 156 -0.43 -0.61 1.12
CA VAL A 156 1.00 -0.66 1.46
C VAL A 156 1.55 -2.06 1.34
N TYR A 157 0.82 -3.08 1.83
CA TYR A 157 1.27 -4.46 1.72
C TYR A 157 1.47 -4.91 0.27
N ALA A 158 0.48 -4.70 -0.60
CA ALA A 158 0.56 -5.13 -2.00
C ALA A 158 1.69 -4.40 -2.75
N ILE A 159 1.85 -3.09 -2.51
CA ILE A 159 2.89 -2.26 -3.12
C ILE A 159 4.29 -2.70 -2.64
N GLY A 160 4.50 -2.78 -1.32
CA GLY A 160 5.79 -3.16 -0.73
C GLY A 160 6.21 -4.57 -1.15
N ARG A 161 5.25 -5.52 -1.11
CA ARG A 161 5.45 -6.89 -1.58
C ARG A 161 5.82 -6.94 -3.07
N ALA A 162 5.16 -6.18 -3.93
CA ALA A 162 5.48 -6.15 -5.36
C ALA A 162 6.89 -5.62 -5.64
N VAL A 163 7.32 -4.55 -4.95
CA VAL A 163 8.65 -3.97 -5.09
C VAL A 163 9.74 -4.94 -4.63
N ILE A 164 9.57 -5.57 -3.45
CA ILE A 164 10.55 -6.53 -2.94
C ILE A 164 10.62 -7.75 -3.86
N VAL A 165 9.49 -8.37 -4.21
CA VAL A 165 9.50 -9.57 -5.08
C VAL A 165 10.12 -9.28 -6.45
N LYS A 166 9.87 -8.10 -7.03
CA LYS A 166 10.51 -7.67 -8.28
C LYS A 166 12.02 -7.56 -8.14
N ARG A 167 12.51 -6.98 -7.05
CA ARG A 167 13.96 -6.87 -6.79
C ARG A 167 14.63 -8.24 -6.58
N ARG A 168 13.90 -9.22 -6.04
CA ARG A 168 14.42 -10.55 -5.67
C ARG A 168 14.34 -11.57 -6.80
N THR A 169 13.30 -11.51 -7.63
CA THR A 169 13.00 -12.52 -8.66
C THR A 169 13.05 -11.98 -10.09
N GLY A 170 13.20 -10.65 -10.27
CA GLY A 170 13.06 -9.96 -11.57
C GLY A 170 11.61 -9.81 -12.06
N HIS A 171 10.66 -10.51 -11.44
CA HIS A 171 9.25 -10.57 -11.85
C HIS A 171 8.32 -10.08 -10.71
N GLY A 172 7.04 -9.80 -11.00
CA GLY A 172 6.08 -9.40 -9.96
C GLY A 172 5.48 -7.99 -10.09
N SER A 173 5.86 -7.23 -11.12
CA SER A 173 5.36 -5.85 -11.35
C SER A 173 3.85 -5.78 -11.59
N ALA A 174 3.23 -6.85 -12.08
CA ALA A 174 1.79 -6.89 -12.34
C ALA A 174 0.95 -6.57 -11.09
N VAL A 175 1.36 -7.02 -9.90
CA VAL A 175 0.65 -6.72 -8.65
C VAL A 175 0.59 -5.21 -8.40
N LEU A 176 1.71 -4.50 -8.63
CA LEU A 176 1.79 -3.06 -8.48
C LEU A 176 0.83 -2.34 -9.44
N TRP A 177 0.86 -2.69 -10.73
CA TRP A 177 0.01 -2.06 -11.75
C TRP A 177 -1.47 -2.32 -11.52
N VAL A 178 -1.86 -3.54 -11.16
CA VAL A 178 -3.26 -3.86 -10.83
C VAL A 178 -3.70 -3.10 -9.59
N THR A 179 -2.85 -3.01 -8.56
CA THR A 179 -3.15 -2.22 -7.36
C THR A 179 -3.39 -0.74 -7.70
N ILE A 180 -2.53 -0.14 -8.53
CA ILE A 180 -2.71 1.23 -9.00
C ILE A 180 -4.01 1.37 -9.79
N GLY A 181 -4.28 0.46 -10.73
CA GLY A 181 -5.50 0.46 -11.54
C GLY A 181 -6.76 0.38 -10.68
N LEU A 182 -6.77 -0.43 -9.62
CA LEU A 182 -7.90 -0.56 -8.71
C LEU A 182 -8.08 0.67 -7.81
N ILE A 183 -7.01 1.32 -7.38
CA ILE A 183 -7.10 2.61 -6.68
C ILE A 183 -7.79 3.64 -7.59
N VAL A 184 -7.32 3.78 -8.84
CA VAL A 184 -7.92 4.69 -9.82
C VAL A 184 -9.39 4.35 -10.07
N LEU A 185 -9.69 3.07 -10.27
CA LEU A 185 -11.07 2.60 -10.47
C LEU A 185 -11.97 2.95 -9.27
N SER A 186 -11.49 2.76 -8.04
CA SER A 186 -12.28 3.09 -6.84
C SER A 186 -12.53 4.59 -6.68
N ILE A 187 -11.58 5.44 -7.09
CA ILE A 187 -11.77 6.89 -7.11
C ILE A 187 -12.86 7.26 -8.11
N ILE A 188 -12.81 6.68 -9.33
CA ILE A 188 -13.85 6.90 -10.35
C ILE A 188 -15.22 6.46 -9.84
N ILE A 189 -15.31 5.26 -9.26
CA ILE A 189 -16.56 4.75 -8.67
C ILE A 189 -17.09 5.70 -7.57
N GLY A 190 -16.21 6.17 -6.69
CA GLY A 190 -16.57 7.12 -5.64
C GLY A 190 -17.08 8.45 -6.18
N VAL A 191 -16.47 8.99 -7.23
CA VAL A 191 -16.95 10.19 -7.93
C VAL A 191 -18.33 9.96 -8.54
N VAL A 192 -18.52 8.86 -9.28
CA VAL A 192 -19.82 8.52 -9.88
C VAL A 192 -20.89 8.38 -8.81
N TRP A 193 -20.60 7.65 -7.73
CA TRP A 193 -21.51 7.50 -6.61
C TRP A 193 -21.86 8.85 -5.95
N SER A 194 -20.87 9.73 -5.78
CA SER A 194 -21.09 11.08 -5.22
C SER A 194 -22.03 11.91 -6.10
N VAL A 195 -21.89 11.83 -7.43
CA VAL A 195 -22.82 12.47 -8.38
C VAL A 195 -24.22 11.90 -8.22
N THR A 196 -24.38 10.58 -8.09
CA THR A 196 -25.71 9.96 -7.87
C THR A 196 -26.35 10.40 -6.56
N LEU A 197 -25.56 10.54 -5.49
CA LEU A 197 -26.03 11.04 -4.20
C LEU A 197 -26.53 12.47 -4.29
N VAL A 198 -25.77 13.36 -4.94
CA VAL A 198 -26.18 14.75 -5.16
C VAL A 198 -27.44 14.82 -6.03
N ALA A 199 -27.55 13.97 -7.05
CA ALA A 199 -28.74 13.90 -7.89
C ALA A 199 -29.99 13.49 -7.09
N GLN A 200 -29.88 12.50 -6.19
CA GLN A 200 -30.97 12.11 -5.28
C GLN A 200 -31.40 13.27 -4.36
N MET A 201 -30.43 14.00 -3.81
CA MET A 201 -30.69 15.17 -2.96
C MET A 201 -31.44 16.27 -3.74
N MET A 202 -30.94 16.63 -4.93
CA MET A 202 -31.56 17.66 -5.77
C MET A 202 -32.98 17.29 -6.20
N ALA A 203 -33.19 16.03 -6.62
CA ALA A 203 -34.52 15.53 -6.98
C ALA A 203 -35.52 15.64 -5.82
N THR A 204 -35.06 15.34 -4.60
CA THR A 204 -35.87 15.47 -3.39
C THR A 204 -36.23 16.94 -3.13
N MET A 205 -35.27 17.87 -3.21
CA MET A 205 -35.54 19.31 -3.05
C MET A 205 -36.57 19.83 -4.08
N THR A 206 -36.45 19.42 -5.35
CA THR A 206 -37.43 19.83 -6.39
C THR A 206 -38.83 19.27 -6.16
N THR A 207 -38.94 18.10 -5.54
CA THR A 207 -40.23 17.43 -5.29
C THR A 207 -40.97 18.06 -4.11
N TYR A 208 -40.25 18.51 -3.08
CA TYR A 208 -40.82 19.08 -1.85
C TYR A 208 -40.83 20.62 -1.81
N GLY A 209 -40.38 21.29 -2.88
CA GLY A 209 -40.62 22.72 -3.10
C GLY A 209 -39.79 23.66 -2.23
N TYR A 210 -38.47 23.54 -2.33
CA TYR A 210 -37.51 24.60 -1.95
C TYR A 210 -36.92 25.26 -3.19
#